data_AF-A0A8H7UDH9-F1
#
_entry.id   AF-A0A8H7UDH9-F1
#
_cell.length_a   1.000
_cell.length_b   1.000
_cell.length_c   1.000
_cell.angle_alpha   90.00
_cell.angle_beta   90.00
_cell.angle_gamma   90.00
#
_symmetry.space_group_name_H-M   'P 1'
#
loop_
_entity.id
_entity.type
_entity.pdbx_description
1 polymer ?
#
loop_
_entity_poly.entity_id
_entity_poly.type
_entity_poly.pdbx_seq_one_letter_code
_entity_poly.pdbx_strand_id
1 'polypeptide(L)'
;SGLPSLLNNQAGKSEDDRNELIQKAKWFYYTKFITSFDYNEYQQWCKDTKGNINTSDNKNASIENTSPQELNHPPVRLTFQEIVEKIEKGEEIPGIKQIPNKLNEASPSEAKLAARPKPWEINRASEQDSHASTEIQQ
;
A
#
# COMPACT_ATOMS: atom_id res chain seq x y z
N SER A 1 37.99 -5.15 13.75
CA SER A 1 37.93 -5.56 12.34
C SER A 1 36.55 -5.22 11.79
N GLY A 2 36.47 -4.47 10.68
CA GLY A 2 35.19 -3.99 10.12
C GLY A 2 35.34 -3.54 8.67
N LEU A 3 34.28 -2.95 8.10
CA LEU A 3 34.26 -2.49 6.69
C LEU A 3 35.47 -1.64 6.26
N PRO A 4 35.99 -0.69 7.06
CA PRO A 4 37.17 0.09 6.69
C PRO A 4 38.43 -0.78 6.49
N SER A 5 38.57 -1.86 7.26
CA SER A 5 39.70 -2.78 7.15
C SER A 5 39.61 -3.66 5.90
N LEU A 6 38.39 -4.04 5.50
CA LEU A 6 38.13 -4.78 4.26
C LEU A 6 38.41 -3.91 3.03
N LEU A 7 38.00 -2.63 3.07
CA LEU A 7 38.25 -1.68 1.99
C LEU A 7 39.74 -1.36 1.80
N ASN A 8 40.49 -1.27 2.90
CA ASN A 8 41.93 -1.02 2.85
C ASN A 8 42.70 -2.19 2.18
N ASN A 9 42.29 -3.44 2.44
CA ASN A 9 42.89 -4.62 1.81
C ASN A 9 42.49 -4.80 0.34
N GLN A 10 41.58 -3.97 -0.19
CA GLN A 10 41.07 -4.05 -1.55
C GLN A 10 41.36 -2.77 -2.35
N ALA A 11 42.32 -1.96 -1.89
CA ALA A 11 42.71 -0.69 -2.50
C ALA A 11 43.26 -0.81 -3.94
N GLY A 12 43.65 -2.02 -4.38
CA GLY A 12 44.13 -2.28 -5.74
C GLY A 12 43.10 -2.90 -6.71
N LYS A 13 41.82 -3.00 -6.32
CA LYS A 13 40.76 -3.57 -7.17
C LYS A 13 39.94 -2.48 -7.87
N SER A 14 39.18 -2.90 -8.89
CA SER A 14 38.26 -2.01 -9.61
C SER A 14 37.25 -1.36 -8.64
N GLU A 15 36.80 -0.16 -8.98
CA GLU A 15 35.75 0.54 -8.22
C GLU A 15 34.45 -0.28 -8.16
N ASP A 16 34.14 -1.05 -9.22
CA ASP A 16 32.98 -1.95 -9.22
C ASP A 16 33.11 -3.05 -8.16
N ASP A 17 34.27 -3.69 -8.05
CA ASP A 17 34.54 -4.71 -7.03
C ASP A 17 34.41 -4.14 -5.61
N ARG A 18 34.87 -2.89 -5.43
CA ARG A 18 34.76 -2.17 -4.16
C ARG A 18 33.31 -1.88 -3.82
N ASN A 19 32.52 -1.44 -4.79
CA ASN A 19 31.09 -1.19 -4.61
C ASN A 19 30.32 -2.46 -4.29
N GLU A 20 30.61 -3.58 -4.96
CA GLU A 20 30.01 -4.88 -4.64
C GLU A 20 30.34 -5.31 -3.20
N LEU A 21 31.59 -5.12 -2.78
CA LEU A 21 32.01 -5.47 -1.42
C LEU A 21 31.30 -4.61 -0.37
N ILE A 22 31.14 -3.31 -0.64
CA ILE A 22 30.38 -2.40 0.23
C ILE A 22 28.92 -2.86 0.32
N GLN A 23 28.29 -3.24 -0.79
CA GLN A 23 26.91 -3.74 -0.76
C GLN A 23 26.77 -5.04 0.04
N LYS A 24 27.69 -5.99 -0.14
CA LYS A 24 27.74 -7.23 0.66
C LYS A 24 27.90 -6.96 2.15
N ALA A 25 28.74 -5.99 2.51
CA ALA A 25 28.91 -5.60 3.91
C ALA A 25 27.66 -4.92 4.47
N LYS A 26 27.03 -3.99 3.72
CA LYS A 26 25.75 -3.36 4.11
C LYS A 26 24.68 -4.43 4.37
N TRP A 27 24.56 -5.42 3.48
CA TRP A 27 23.67 -6.57 3.67
C TRP A 27 24.00 -7.35 4.94
N PHE A 28 25.27 -7.74 5.16
CA PHE A 28 25.69 -8.48 6.36
C PHE A 28 25.35 -7.75 7.66
N TYR A 29 25.61 -6.44 7.72
CA TYR A 29 25.29 -5.66 8.91
C TYR A 29 23.78 -5.47 9.11
N TYR A 30 23.00 -5.35 8.04
CA TYR A 30 21.54 -5.24 8.14
C TYR A 30 20.90 -6.54 8.64
N THR A 31 21.28 -7.69 8.03
CA THR A 31 20.71 -9.00 8.39
C THR A 31 21.10 -9.44 9.80
N LYS A 32 22.22 -8.95 10.32
CA LYS A 32 22.65 -9.20 11.69
C LYS A 32 21.66 -8.67 12.75
N PHE A 33 20.88 -7.62 12.46
CA PHE A 33 20.08 -6.94 13.49
C PHE A 33 18.59 -6.78 13.15
N ILE A 34 18.19 -6.85 11.88
CA ILE A 34 16.82 -6.51 11.48
C ILE A 34 16.08 -7.76 10.98
N THR A 35 16.36 -8.20 9.76
CA THR A 35 15.68 -9.34 9.13
C THR A 35 16.63 -10.03 8.15
N SER A 36 16.61 -11.35 8.12
CA SER A 36 17.24 -12.12 7.04
C SER A 36 16.41 -11.97 5.77
N PHE A 37 17.05 -11.53 4.68
CA PHE A 37 16.44 -11.48 3.34
C PHE A 37 17.48 -11.93 2.32
N ASP A 38 17.03 -12.52 1.21
CA ASP A 38 17.92 -13.04 0.18
C ASP A 38 18.53 -11.89 -0.64
N TYR A 39 19.85 -11.79 -0.61
CA TYR A 39 20.59 -10.78 -1.36
C TYR A 39 20.43 -10.95 -2.87
N ASN A 40 20.39 -12.19 -3.36
CA ASN A 40 20.22 -12.48 -4.79
C ASN A 40 18.83 -12.08 -5.27
N GLU A 41 17.81 -12.27 -4.44
CA GLU A 41 16.43 -11.82 -4.72
C GLU A 41 16.36 -10.30 -4.77
N TYR A 42 16.99 -9.59 -3.82
CA TYR A 42 17.07 -8.13 -3.84
C TYR A 42 17.84 -7.59 -5.05
N GLN A 43 18.94 -8.25 -5.45
CA GLN A 43 19.68 -7.85 -6.65
C GLN A 43 18.87 -8.08 -7.91
N GLN A 44 18.10 -9.16 -8.00
CA GLN A 44 17.15 -9.39 -9.10
C GLN A 44 16.08 -8.30 -9.11
N TRP A 45 15.42 -8.04 -7.98
CA TRP A 45 14.43 -6.96 -7.87
C TRP A 45 15.00 -5.60 -8.25
N CYS A 46 16.22 -5.25 -7.84
CA CYS A 46 16.86 -3.99 -8.25
C CYS A 46 17.12 -3.92 -9.76
N LYS A 47 17.53 -5.02 -10.38
CA LYS A 47 17.73 -5.10 -11.84
C LYS A 47 16.39 -5.01 -12.57
N ASP A 48 15.39 -5.72 -12.07
CA ASP A 48 14.04 -5.73 -12.62
C ASP A 48 13.41 -4.34 -12.48
N THR A 49 13.48 -3.69 -11.32
CA THR A 49 12.92 -2.34 -11.14
C THR A 49 13.68 -1.25 -11.89
N LYS A 50 15.02 -1.35 -12.05
CA LYS A 50 15.77 -0.39 -12.87
C LYS A 50 15.61 -0.64 -14.37
N GLY A 51 15.37 -1.89 -14.79
CA GLY A 51 15.04 -2.26 -16.17
C GLY A 51 13.58 -1.96 -16.55
N ASN A 52 12.65 -2.10 -15.60
CA ASN A 52 11.20 -1.92 -15.78
C ASN A 52 10.75 -0.44 -15.71
N ILE A 53 11.69 0.50 -15.54
CA ILE A 53 11.43 1.92 -15.86
C ILE A 53 11.52 2.17 -17.38
N ASN A 54 12.26 1.32 -18.13
CA ASN A 54 12.48 1.49 -19.57
C ASN A 54 11.94 0.34 -20.44
N THR A 55 11.49 -0.77 -19.87
CA THR A 55 10.92 -1.89 -20.65
C THR A 55 9.72 -2.48 -19.92
N SER A 56 8.58 -2.38 -20.59
CA SER A 56 7.32 -3.07 -20.34
C SER A 56 7.52 -4.49 -19.80
N ASP A 57 6.98 -4.79 -18.62
CA ASP A 57 5.84 -5.72 -18.47
C ASP A 57 5.61 -6.09 -17.00
N ASN A 58 4.43 -5.71 -16.52
CA ASN A 58 3.48 -6.51 -15.76
C ASN A 58 4.05 -7.63 -14.86
N LYS A 59 4.10 -7.41 -13.53
CA LYS A 59 3.32 -8.19 -12.51
C LYS A 59 3.18 -7.42 -11.18
N ASN A 60 1.91 -7.29 -10.77
CA ASN A 60 1.41 -7.25 -9.39
C ASN A 60 1.66 -6.00 -8.50
N ALA A 61 0.75 -5.03 -8.60
CA ALA A 61 0.28 -4.30 -7.43
C ALA A 61 -1.26 -4.34 -7.46
N SER A 62 -1.81 -5.36 -6.80
CA SER A 62 -3.24 -5.58 -6.66
C SER A 62 -3.85 -4.41 -5.87
N ILE A 63 -4.63 -3.57 -6.55
CA ILE A 63 -5.75 -2.85 -5.95
C ILE A 63 -6.96 -3.30 -6.75
N GLU A 64 -7.63 -4.32 -6.22
CA GLU A 64 -8.93 -4.78 -6.70
C GLU A 64 -9.94 -3.63 -6.60
N ASN A 65 -10.59 -3.32 -7.72
CA ASN A 65 -11.98 -2.89 -7.74
C ASN A 65 -12.58 -3.25 -9.10
N THR A 66 -13.68 -3.98 -9.01
CA THR A 66 -14.31 -4.92 -9.96
C THR A 66 -15.13 -4.27 -11.08
N SER A 67 -14.98 -4.83 -12.30
CA SER A 67 -15.99 -5.04 -13.37
C SER A 67 -16.48 -3.87 -14.28
N PRO A 68 -17.05 -4.12 -15.48
CA PRO A 68 -16.36 -4.60 -16.68
C PRO A 68 -16.78 -3.83 -17.97
N GLN A 69 -15.87 -3.09 -18.61
CA GLN A 69 -15.87 -2.84 -20.07
C GLN A 69 -14.55 -2.10 -20.37
N GLU A 70 -13.85 -2.50 -21.44
CA GLU A 70 -12.50 -2.02 -21.83
C GLU A 70 -11.30 -2.51 -20.99
N LEU A 71 -11.12 -3.83 -21.03
CA LEU A 71 -9.82 -4.47 -20.80
C LEU A 71 -9.09 -4.59 -22.14
N ASN A 72 -7.88 -4.01 -22.25
CA ASN A 72 -6.72 -4.67 -22.90
C ASN A 72 -5.40 -3.87 -22.82
N HIS A 73 -5.21 -2.98 -21.84
CA HIS A 73 -3.85 -2.51 -21.55
C HIS A 73 -3.63 -2.29 -20.06
N PRO A 74 -2.52 -2.76 -19.47
CA PRO A 74 -2.13 -2.33 -18.13
C PRO A 74 -2.02 -0.80 -18.12
N PRO A 75 -2.45 -0.13 -17.03
CA PRO A 75 -2.33 1.33 -16.94
C PRO A 75 -0.87 1.71 -17.12
N VAL A 76 -0.59 2.39 -18.23
CA VAL A 76 0.77 2.85 -18.56
C VAL A 76 1.17 3.83 -17.46
N ARG A 77 2.23 3.50 -16.72
CA ARG A 77 2.77 4.39 -15.70
C ARG A 77 3.62 5.44 -16.39
N LEU A 78 3.07 6.64 -16.52
CA LEU A 78 3.80 7.80 -17.04
C LEU A 78 4.71 8.37 -15.95
N THR A 79 5.87 8.89 -16.35
CA THR A 79 6.73 9.68 -15.45
C THR A 79 6.06 11.02 -15.12
N PHE A 80 6.51 11.67 -14.05
CA PHE A 80 5.97 12.97 -13.66
C PHE A 80 6.10 14.01 -14.79
N GLN A 81 7.23 14.01 -15.51
CA GLN A 81 7.46 14.94 -16.61
C GLN A 81 6.46 14.75 -17.75
N GLU A 82 6.22 13.50 -18.16
CA GLU A 82 5.25 13.18 -19.22
C GLU A 82 3.81 13.52 -18.80
N ILE A 83 3.48 13.38 -17.52
CA ILE A 83 2.19 13.78 -16.97
C ILE A 83 2.03 15.31 -17.07
N VAL A 84 3.06 16.08 -16.70
CA VAL A 84 3.04 17.55 -16.80
C VAL A 84 2.84 17.97 -18.25
N GLU A 85 3.59 17.40 -19.19
CA GLU A 85 3.44 17.71 -20.61
C GLU A 85 2.04 17.39 -21.14
N LYS A 86 1.44 16.27 -20.70
CA LYS A 86 0.06 15.93 -21.06
C LYS A 86 -0.95 16.93 -20.51
N ILE A 87 -0.75 17.40 -19.27
CA ILE A 87 -1.59 18.44 -18.67
C ILE A 87 -1.47 19.75 -19.47
N GLU A 88 -0.24 20.15 -19.82
CA GLU A 88 0.01 21.37 -20.61
C GLU A 88 -0.62 21.30 -22.01
N LYS A 89 -0.57 20.12 -22.66
CA LYS A 89 -1.20 19.87 -23.97
C LYS A 89 -2.72 19.69 -23.88
N GLY A 90 -3.28 19.49 -22.68
CA GLY A 90 -4.69 19.19 -22.48
C GLY A 90 -5.10 17.77 -22.91
N GLU A 91 -4.14 16.85 -22.98
CA GLU A 91 -4.41 15.44 -23.30
C GLU A 91 -4.94 14.68 -22.07
N GLU A 92 -5.78 13.68 -22.30
CA GLU A 92 -6.28 12.83 -21.22
C GLU A 92 -5.16 11.94 -20.64
N ILE A 93 -5.14 11.83 -19.32
CA ILE A 93 -4.19 10.98 -18.61
C ILE A 93 -4.77 9.56 -18.55
N PRO A 94 -4.07 8.56 -19.09
CA PRO A 94 -4.54 7.18 -19.10
C PRO A 94 -4.75 6.65 -17.68
N GLY A 95 -5.82 5.86 -17.49
CA GLY A 95 -6.13 5.20 -16.22
C GLY A 95 -6.95 6.03 -15.23
N ILE A 96 -7.24 7.31 -15.51
CA ILE A 96 -8.15 8.10 -14.69
C ILE A 96 -9.60 7.80 -15.10
N LYS A 97 -10.41 7.34 -14.14
CA LYS A 97 -11.84 7.14 -14.35
C LYS A 97 -12.53 8.51 -14.41
N GLN A 98 -13.25 8.78 -15.50
CA GLN A 98 -14.08 9.98 -15.61
C GLN A 98 -15.21 9.90 -14.59
N ILE A 99 -15.21 10.82 -13.61
CA ILE A 99 -16.30 10.95 -12.65
C ILE A 99 -17.35 11.85 -13.31
N PRO A 100 -18.55 11.35 -13.61
CA PRO A 100 -19.58 12.18 -14.20
C PRO A 100 -20.01 13.27 -13.21
N ASN A 101 -20.22 14.50 -13.71
CA ASN A 101 -20.78 15.62 -12.95
C ASN A 101 -22.29 15.45 -12.73
N LYS A 102 -22.71 14.32 -12.17
CA LYS A 102 -24.09 14.02 -11.80
C LYS A 102 -24.16 13.56 -10.36
N LEU A 103 -25.23 13.92 -9.68
CA LEU A 103 -25.53 13.35 -8.37
C LEU A 103 -25.97 11.89 -8.54
N ASN A 104 -25.82 11.08 -7.50
CA ASN A 104 -26.36 9.73 -7.51
C ASN A 104 -27.90 9.79 -7.51
N GLU A 105 -28.54 9.21 -8.53
CA GLU A 105 -30.00 9.15 -8.66
C GLU A 105 -30.65 8.08 -7.78
N ALA A 106 -29.85 7.18 -7.19
CA ALA A 106 -30.36 6.14 -6.31
C ALA A 106 -30.80 6.74 -4.95
N SER A 107 -31.90 6.23 -4.41
CA SER A 107 -32.33 6.58 -3.06
C SER A 107 -31.23 6.31 -2.03
N PRO A 108 -31.06 7.19 -1.02
CA PRO A 108 -30.10 6.97 0.05
C PRO A 108 -30.30 5.60 0.71
N SER A 109 -29.20 4.93 1.09
CA SER A 109 -29.31 3.69 1.85
C SER A 109 -29.85 3.99 3.24
N GLU A 110 -30.83 3.20 3.67
CA GLU A 110 -31.32 3.22 5.05
C GLU A 110 -30.34 2.53 6.00
N ALA A 111 -30.21 3.05 7.22
CA ALA A 111 -29.38 2.47 8.26
C ALA A 111 -30.03 1.19 8.82
N LYS A 112 -29.44 0.02 8.52
CA LYS A 112 -29.93 -1.29 8.98
C LYS A 112 -29.37 -1.75 10.32
N LEU A 113 -28.40 -1.02 10.86
CA LEU A 113 -27.72 -1.35 12.10
C LEU A 113 -28.44 -0.74 13.30
N ALA A 114 -28.78 -1.58 14.28
CA ALA A 114 -29.26 -1.12 15.56
C ALA A 114 -28.16 -0.31 16.27
N ALA A 115 -28.53 0.86 16.80
CA ALA A 115 -27.61 1.64 17.62
C ALA A 115 -27.26 0.83 18.88
N ARG A 116 -25.96 0.70 19.17
CA ARG A 116 -25.53 0.07 20.42
C ARG A 116 -26.03 0.93 21.59
N PRO A 117 -26.73 0.32 22.57
CA PRO A 117 -27.24 1.07 23.72
C PRO A 117 -26.08 1.68 24.48
N LYS A 118 -26.32 2.87 25.00
CA LYS A 118 -25.34 3.57 25.81
C LYS A 118 -25.25 2.90 27.19
N PRO A 119 -24.09 2.95 27.88
CA PRO A 119 -23.93 2.29 29.17
C PRO A 119 -24.95 2.73 30.23
N TRP A 120 -25.39 3.98 30.18
CA TRP A 120 -26.42 4.52 31.08
C TRP A 120 -27.85 4.09 30.75
N GLU A 121 -28.09 3.54 29.55
CA GLU A 121 -29.39 3.00 29.12
C GLU A 121 -29.59 1.56 29.60
N ILE A 122 -28.51 0.84 29.89
CA ILE A 122 -28.55 -0.55 30.36
C ILE A 122 -29.10 -0.62 31.80
N ASN A 123 -28.69 0.31 32.67
CA ASN A 123 -29.07 0.29 34.09
C ASN A 123 -30.54 0.63 34.34
N ARG A 124 -31.16 1.46 33.49
CA ARG A 124 -32.58 1.83 33.64
C ARG A 124 -33.53 0.68 33.29
N ALA A 125 -33.14 -0.19 32.35
CA ALA A 125 -33.95 -1.36 31.98
C ALA A 125 -34.02 -2.39 33.13
N SER A 126 -32.93 -2.60 33.87
CA SER A 126 -32.92 -3.48 35.05
C SER A 126 -33.72 -2.94 36.24
N GLU A 127 -33.85 -1.62 36.37
CA GLU A 127 -34.59 -1.00 37.49
C GLU A 127 -36.11 -1.02 37.29
N GLN A 128 -36.60 -0.98 36.04
CA GLN A 128 -38.03 -1.01 35.74
C GLN A 128 -38.68 -2.39 35.91
N ASP A 129 -37.96 -3.49 35.64
CA ASP A 129 -38.46 -4.85 35.92
C ASP A 129 -38.55 -5.16 37.43
N SER A 130 -37.73 -4.49 38.23
CA SER A 130 -37.68 -4.69 39.69
C SER A 130 -38.85 -4.03 40.43
N HIS A 131 -39.36 -2.91 39.92
CA HIS A 131 -40.38 -2.11 40.59
C HIS A 131 -41.82 -2.54 40.26
N ALA A 132 -42.03 -3.29 39.18
CA ALA A 132 -43.34 -3.80 38.78
C ALA A 132 -43.82 -5.02 39.61
N SER A 133 -42.94 -5.64 40.42
CA SER A 133 -43.28 -6.83 41.22
C SER A 133 -43.69 -6.56 42.67
N THR A 134 -43.78 -5.30 43.11
CA THR A 134 -44.09 -4.98 44.53
C THR A 134 -45.54 -4.51 44.75
N GLU A 135 -46.37 -4.32 43.73
CA GLU A 135 -47.71 -3.72 43.88
C GLU A 135 -48.89 -4.67 43.68
N ILE A 136 -48.86 -5.90 44.22
CA ILE A 136 -50.08 -6.70 44.42
C ILE A 136 -49.97 -7.57 45.69
N GLN A 137 -50.34 -7.03 46.86
CA GLN A 137 -51.02 -7.79 47.91
C GLN A 137 -51.54 -6.81 49.00
N GLN A 138 -52.86 -6.61 49.02
CA GLN A 138 -53.62 -6.18 50.20
C GLN A 138 -54.40 -7.40 50.72
#